data_AF-A0AA43Q1R1-F1
#
_entry.id   AF-A0AA43Q1R1-F1
#
_cell.length_a   1.000
_cell.length_b   1.000
_cell.length_c   1.000
_cell.angle_alpha   90.00
_cell.angle_beta   90.00
_cell.angle_gamma   90.00
#
_symmetry.space_group_name_H-M   'P 1'
#
loop_
_entity.id
_entity.type
_entity.pdbx_description
1 polymer ?
#
loop_
_entity_poly.entity_id
_entity_poly.type
_entity_poly.pdbx_seq_one_letter_code
_entity_poly.pdbx_strand_id
1 'polypeptide(L)' 'MFNKAQGEFLYDEEGNEYLDFLAGAGTLNYGHNNPVFKEKMLDYIQRDGITHGLDLHTQAKAKLSTQIW' A
#
# COMPACT_ATOMS: atom_id res chain seq x y z
N MET A 1 11.03 11.98 15.13
CA MET A 1 9.91 11.02 14.85
C MET A 1 10.02 10.54 13.40
N PHE A 2 9.60 9.32 13.03
CA PHE A 2 9.57 8.92 11.62
C PHE A 2 8.42 9.61 10.87
N ASN A 3 8.67 10.18 9.69
CA ASN A 3 7.69 10.97 8.94
C ASN A 3 7.49 10.53 7.47
N LYS A 4 8.41 9.75 6.91
CA LYS A 4 8.35 9.27 5.52
C LYS A 4 8.96 7.87 5.44
N ALA A 5 8.45 7.08 4.49
CA ALA A 5 9.00 5.77 4.17
C ALA A 5 8.82 5.48 2.67
N GLN A 6 9.81 4.88 2.03
CA GLN A 6 9.73 4.44 0.63
C GLN A 6 10.70 3.28 0.39
N GLY A 7 10.22 2.21 -0.23
CA GLY A 7 11.00 0.99 -0.40
C GLY A 7 11.42 0.43 0.96
N GLU A 8 12.69 0.11 1.08
CA GLU A 8 13.35 -0.40 2.28
C GLU A 8 13.78 0.69 3.28
N PHE A 9 13.48 1.97 3.02
CA PHE A 9 13.97 3.09 3.83
C PHE A 9 12.88 3.81 4.63
N LEU A 10 13.23 4.16 5.87
CA LEU A 10 12.51 5.08 6.76
C LEU A 10 13.29 6.39 6.89
N TYR A 11 12.56 7.49 7.03
CA TYR A 11 13.10 8.84 7.21
C TYR A 11 12.49 9.48 8.46
N ASP A 12 13.33 10.08 9.29
CA ASP A 12 12.87 10.88 10.42
C ASP A 12 12.69 12.37 10.07
N GLU A 13 12.18 13.14 11.03
CA GLU A 13 11.96 14.59 10.90
C GLU A 13 13.24 15.40 10.66
N GLU A 14 14.40 14.88 11.05
CA GLU A 14 15.70 15.50 10.82
C GLU A 14 16.28 15.12 9.45
N GLY A 15 15.63 14.20 8.74
CA GLY A 15 16.05 13.71 7.43
C GLY A 15 17.04 12.55 7.50
N ASN A 16 17.28 11.97 8.67
CA ASN A 16 18.12 10.78 8.80
C ASN A 16 17.43 9.59 8.12
N GLU A 17 18.21 8.83 7.34
CA GLU A 17 17.76 7.65 6.61
C GLU A 17 18.12 6.37 7.37
N TYR A 18 17.17 5.44 7.45
CA TYR A 18 17.32 4.16 8.14
C TYR A 18 16.87 3.02 7.24
N LEU A 19 17.69 1.98 7.12
CA LEU A 19 17.32 0.73 6.47
C LEU A 19 16.38 -0.09 7.37
N ASP A 20 15.19 -0.41 6.86
CA ASP A 20 14.16 -1.16 7.58
C ASP A 20 14.30 -2.67 7.38
N PHE A 21 15.06 -3.31 8.28
CA PHE A 21 15.15 -4.78 8.34
C PHE A 21 13.95 -5.46 9.01
N LEU A 22 13.05 -4.70 9.64
CA LEU A 22 11.86 -5.25 10.27
C LEU A 22 10.75 -5.50 9.23
N ALA A 23 10.65 -4.63 8.22
CA ALA A 23 9.65 -4.68 7.15
C ALA A 23 8.21 -4.88 7.68
N GLY A 24 7.89 -4.25 8.82
CA GLY A 24 6.62 -4.44 9.51
C GLY A 24 6.36 -5.90 9.92
N ALA A 25 7.36 -6.58 10.44
CA ALA A 25 7.34 -8.01 10.77
C ALA A 25 6.94 -8.90 9.57
N GLY A 26 7.45 -8.56 8.39
CA GLY A 26 7.17 -9.28 7.13
C GLY A 26 5.87 -8.87 6.42
N THR A 27 5.15 -7.86 6.91
CA THR A 27 3.96 -7.32 6.23
C THR A 27 4.32 -6.59 4.93
N LEU A 28 5.50 -5.96 4.89
CA LEU A 28 5.93 -5.06 3.82
C LEU A 28 6.98 -5.72 2.91
N ASN A 29 6.67 -6.89 2.36
CA ASN A 29 7.57 -7.62 1.45
C ASN A 29 8.00 -6.84 0.21
N TYR A 30 7.22 -5.84 -0.21
CA TYR A 30 7.51 -4.98 -1.36
C TYR A 30 7.98 -3.58 -0.95
N GLY A 31 8.33 -3.41 0.33
CA GLY A 31 8.70 -2.14 0.93
C GLY A 31 7.52 -1.19 1.17
N HIS A 32 7.82 -0.07 1.81
CA HIS A 32 6.88 1.02 2.06
C HIS A 32 6.52 1.70 0.74
N ASN A 33 5.24 2.03 0.55
CA ASN A 33 4.77 2.90 -0.53
C ASN A 33 5.28 2.52 -1.93
N ASN A 34 5.33 1.22 -2.25
CA ASN A 34 5.75 0.72 -3.56
C ASN A 34 5.09 1.53 -4.69
N PRO A 35 5.85 2.10 -5.65
CA PRO A 35 5.29 3.01 -6.66
C PRO A 35 4.12 2.44 -7.45
N VAL A 36 4.21 1.15 -7.82
CA VAL A 36 3.15 0.46 -8.59
C VAL A 36 1.88 0.33 -7.76
N PHE A 37 2.00 -0.06 -6.48
CA PHE A 37 0.83 -0.22 -5.61
C PHE A 37 0.22 1.13 -5.22
N LYS A 38 1.07 2.12 -4.96
CA LYS A 38 0.66 3.47 -4.59
C LYS A 38 -0.17 4.11 -5.69
N GLU A 39 0.27 4.01 -6.94
CA GLU A 39 -0.46 4.53 -8.11
C GLU A 39 -1.85 3.88 -8.21
N LYS A 40 -1.93 2.55 -8.17
CA LYS A 40 -3.22 1.84 -8.27
C LYS A 40 -4.18 2.15 -7.11
N MET A 41 -3.65 2.36 -5.91
CA MET A 41 -4.46 2.77 -4.75
C MET A 41 -5.01 4.19 -4.93
N LEU A 42 -4.19 5.13 -5.40
CA LEU A 42 -4.63 6.50 -5.68
C LEU A 42 -5.69 6.52 -6.78
N ASP A 43 -5.49 5.79 -7.88
CA ASP A 43 -6.48 5.66 -8.96
C ASP A 43 -7.83 5.14 -8.45
N TYR A 44 -7.81 4.16 -7.53
CA TYR A 44 -9.02 3.61 -6.93
C TYR A 44 -9.79 4.63 -6.09
N ILE A 45 -9.07 5.45 -5.32
CA ILE A 45 -9.65 6.49 -4.48
C ILE A 45 -10.17 7.64 -5.35
N GLN A 46 -9.40 8.08 -6.36
CA GLN A 46 -9.77 9.19 -7.25
C GLN A 46 -11.06 8.95 -8.03
N ARG A 47 -11.41 7.69 -8.29
CA ARG A 47 -12.66 7.31 -8.96
C ARG A 47 -13.81 7.00 -7.99
N ASP A 48 -13.71 7.43 -6.74
CA ASP A 48 -14.67 7.16 -5.66
C ASP A 48 -15.01 5.67 -5.52
N GLY A 49 -14.00 4.81 -5.65
CA GLY A 49 -14.17 3.37 -5.47
C GLY A 49 -14.67 3.03 -4.07
N ILE A 50 -15.57 2.05 -3.96
CA ILE A 50 -16.12 1.60 -2.67
C ILE A 50 -14.97 1.11 -1.78
N THR A 51 -14.62 1.87 -0.73
CA THR A 51 -13.56 1.51 0.23
C THR A 51 -14.00 0.42 1.20
N HIS A 52 -15.26 0.45 1.62
CA HIS A 52 -15.84 -0.51 2.54
C HIS A 52 -17.25 -0.88 2.08
N GLY A 53 -17.53 -2.18 1.96
CA GLY A 53 -18.83 -2.66 1.47
C GLY A 53 -19.37 -3.88 2.21
N LEU A 54 -18.78 -4.26 3.36
CA LEU A 54 -19.09 -5.52 4.09
C LEU A 54 -19.27 -6.69 3.11
N ASP A 55 -20.47 -7.25 3.03
CA ASP A 55 -20.83 -8.42 2.22
C ASP A 55 -21.38 -8.08 0.83
N LEU A 56 -21.43 -6.81 0.44
CA LEU A 56 -21.88 -6.41 -0.89
C LEU A 56 -20.93 -6.92 -1.98
N HIS A 57 -21.51 -7.29 -3.11
CA HIS A 57 -20.75 -7.53 -4.33
C HIS A 57 -20.26 -6.21 -4.90
N THR A 58 -18.94 -6.09 -5.05
CA THR A 58 -18.31 -4.91 -5.65
C THR A 58 -17.54 -5.33 -6.90
N GLN A 59 -17.42 -4.41 -7.86
CA GLN A 59 -16.60 -4.65 -9.04
C GLN A 59 -15.15 -4.99 -8.69
N ALA A 60 -14.63 -4.45 -7.59
CA ALA A 60 -13.28 -4.73 -7.11
C ALA A 60 -13.12 -6.20 -6.68
N LYS A 61 -14.07 -6.73 -5.88
CA LYS A 61 -14.08 -8.14 -5.47
C LYS A 61 -14.17 -9.08 -6.69
N ALA A 62 -15.04 -8.77 -7.65
CA ALA A 62 -15.17 -9.56 -8.87
C ALA A 62 -13.85 -9.62 -9.68
N LYS A 63 -13.19 -8.47 -9.89
CA LYS A 63 -11.91 -8.39 -10.61
C LYS A 63 -10.78 -9.14 -9.91
N LEU A 64 -10.72 -9.07 -8.58
CA LEU A 64 -9.75 -9.82 -7.78
C LEU A 64 -9.90 -11.33 -8.02
N SER A 65 -11.13 -11.86 -7.97
CA SER A 65 -11.41 -13.28 -8.20
C SER A 65 -11.05 -13.75 -9.61
N THR A 66 -11.15 -12.89 -10.64
CA THR A 66 -10.77 -13.25 -12.01
C THR A 66 -9.26 -13.19 -12.30
N GLN A 67 -8.45 -12.63 -11.40
CA GLN A 67 -6.99 -12.54 -11.56
C GLN A 67 -6.22 -13.67 -10.88
N ILE A 68 -6.91 -14.49 -10.08
CA ILE A 68 -6.34 -15.60 -9.30
C ILE A 68 -6.69 -16.99 -9.85
N TRP A 69 -7.29 -17.03 -11.04
CA TRP A 69 -7.53 -18.22 -11.87
C TRP A 69 -7.03 -17.92 -13.28
#